data_AF-A0A6N8LYI9-F1
#
_entry.id   AF-A0A6N8LYI9-F1
#
_cell.length_a   1.000
_cell.length_b   1.000
_cell.length_c   1.000
_cell.angle_alpha   90.00
_cell.angle_beta   90.00
_cell.angle_gamma   90.00
#
_symmetry.space_group_name_H-M   'P 1'
#
loop_
_entity.id
_entity.type
_entity.pdbx_description
1 polymer ?
#
loop_
_entity_poly.entity_id
_entity_poly.type
_entity_poly.pdbx_seq_one_letter_code
_entity_poly.pdbx_strand_id
1 'polypeptide(L)' 'MEDQTLARFPKGTLGRIKSVLRESESQADFIREAVELELRRRSGPPVGGPDRA' A
#
# COMPACT_ATOMS: atom_id res chain seq x y z
N MET A 1 -15.08 4.92 9.68
CA MET A 1 -15.25 3.61 9.02
C MET A 1 -14.05 3.42 8.13
N GLU A 2 -13.40 2.26 8.19
CA GLU A 2 -12.28 1.91 7.32
C GLU A 2 -12.84 1.24 6.06
N ASP A 3 -12.34 1.62 4.88
CA ASP A 3 -12.70 0.96 3.63
C ASP A 3 -12.04 -0.43 3.55
N GLN A 4 -12.82 -1.45 3.19
CA GLN A 4 -12.34 -2.83 3.06
C GLN A 4 -12.58 -3.35 1.64
N THR A 5 -11.58 -4.02 1.07
CA THR A 5 -11.68 -4.69 -0.23
C THR A 5 -10.93 -6.02 -0.22
N LEU A 6 -11.38 -6.98 -1.03
CA LEU A 6 -10.73 -8.28 -1.18
C LEU A 6 -9.71 -8.22 -2.32
N ALA A 7 -8.42 -8.30 -1.99
CA ALA A 7 -7.35 -8.40 -2.98
C ALA A 7 -7.06 -9.87 -3.35
N ARG A 8 -6.90 -10.14 -4.66
CA ARG A 8 -6.43 -11.44 -5.15
C ARG A 8 -4.97 -11.34 -5.55
N PHE A 9 -4.15 -12.27 -5.05
CA PHE A 9 -2.75 -12.37 -5.42
C PHE A 9 -2.47 -13.66 -6.18
N PRO A 10 -1.45 -13.68 -7.08
CA PRO A 10 -0.92 -14.92 -7.62
C PRO A 10 -0.53 -15.89 -6.51
N LYS A 11 -0.70 -17.19 -6.76
CA LYS A 11 -0.33 -18.26 -5.82
C LYS A 11 1.11 -18.06 -5.31
N GLY A 12 1.30 -18.24 -4.00
CA GLY A 12 2.61 -18.11 -3.35
C GLY A 12 3.04 -16.68 -2.99
N THR A 13 2.31 -15.65 -3.45
CA THR A 13 2.65 -14.25 -3.12
C THR A 13 2.58 -13.97 -1.62
N LEU A 14 1.56 -14.46 -0.92
CA LEU A 14 1.47 -14.27 0.53
C LEU A 14 2.64 -14.94 1.28
N GLY A 15 3.13 -16.08 0.78
CA GLY A 15 4.31 -16.74 1.34
C GLY A 15 5.57 -15.91 1.14
N ARG A 16 5.75 -15.32 -0.06
CA ARG A 16 6.86 -14.39 -0.34
C ARG A 16 6.81 -13.13 0.53
N ILE A 17 5.61 -12.60 0.80
CA ILE A 17 5.45 -11.49 1.74
C ILE A 17 5.91 -11.91 3.13
N LYS A 18 5.39 -13.02 3.65
CA LYS A 18 5.75 -13.50 5.00
C LYS A 18 7.25 -13.74 5.17
N SER A 19 7.97 -14.20 4.13
CA SER A 19 9.41 -14.43 4.21
C SER A 19 10.26 -13.16 4.29
N VAL A 20 9.69 -11.98 4.00
CA VAL A 20 10.40 -10.70 4.03
C VAL A 20 9.95 -9.77 5.15
N LEU A 21 8.94 -10.14 5.93
CA LEU A 21 8.48 -9.35 7.07
C LEU A 21 9.56 -9.28 8.14
N ARG A 22 9.65 -8.12 8.79
CA ARG A 22 10.44 -7.95 10.01
C ARG A 22 9.69 -8.54 11.21
N GLU A 23 10.41 -8.79 12.30
CA GLU A 23 9.91 -9.49 13.49
C GLU A 23 8.63 -8.89 14.10
N SER A 24 8.40 -7.59 13.92
CA SER A 24 7.23 -6.86 14.43
C SER A 24 6.27 -6.36 13.34
N GLU A 25 6.50 -6.73 12.07
CA GLU A 25 5.74 -6.20 10.94
C GLU A 25 4.56 -7.13 10.62
N SER A 26 3.35 -6.57 10.54
CA SER A 26 2.19 -7.34 10.10
C SER A 26 2.10 -7.39 8.58
N GLN A 27 1.58 -8.48 8.04
CA GLN A 27 1.31 -8.59 6.60
C GLN A 27 0.37 -7.49 6.10
N ALA A 28 -0.57 -7.03 6.93
CA ALA A 28 -1.50 -5.97 6.58
C ALA A 28 -0.81 -4.61 6.49
N ASP A 29 0.11 -4.31 7.42
CA ASP A 29 0.89 -3.07 7.41
C ASP A 29 1.82 -3.04 6.20
N PHE A 30 2.51 -4.15 5.89
CA PHE A 30 3.32 -4.28 4.68
C PHE A 30 2.52 -3.98 3.40
N ILE A 31 1.32 -4.55 3.27
CA ILE A 31 0.46 -4.32 2.10
C ILE A 31 -0.02 -2.86 2.07
N ARG A 32 -0.41 -2.28 3.21
CA ARG A 32 -0.84 -0.88 3.32
C ARG A 32 0.28 0.05 2.86
N GLU A 33 1.49 -0.12 3.38
CA GLU A 33 2.65 0.71 3.01
C GLU A 33 3.02 0.59 1.53
N ALA A 34 2.96 -0.63 0.97
CA ALA A 34 3.21 -0.85 -0.45
C ALA A 34 2.20 -0.13 -1.35
N VAL A 35 0.91 -0.14 -0.98
CA VAL A 35 -0.15 0.60 -1.69
C VAL A 35 0.07 2.11 -1.57
N GLU A 36 0.31 2.60 -0.37
CA GLU A 36 0.58 4.02 -0.09
C GLU A 36 1.79 4.57 -0.87
N LEU A 37 2.86 3.77 -0.96
CA LEU A 37 4.02 4.10 -1.78
C LEU A 37 3.67 4.23 -3.26
N GLU A 38 2.86 3.30 -3.79
CA GLU A 38 2.45 3.32 -5.19
C GLU A 38 1.50 4.49 -5.50
N LEU A 39 0.59 4.81 -4.57
CA LEU A 39 -0.25 6.00 -4.68
C LEU A 39 0.60 7.27 -4.76
N ARG A 40 1.57 7.44 -3.84
CA ARG A 40 2.50 8.59 -3.86
C ARG A 40 3.28 8.70 -5.17
N ARG A 41 3.70 7.56 -5.75
CA ARG A 41 4.39 7.53 -7.05
C ARG A 41 3.49 8.02 -8.20
N ARG A 42 2.21 7.65 -8.17
CA ARG A 42 1.26 7.95 -9.25
C ARG A 42 0.56 9.30 -9.10
N SER A 43 0.36 9.79 -7.89
CA SER A 43 -0.31 11.05 -7.62
C SER A 43 0.54 12.28 -7.95
N GLY A 44 1.85 12.10 -8.18
CA GLY A 44 2.81 13.21 -8.25
C GLY A 44 2.89 13.97 -6.91
N PRO A 45 3.67 15.06 -6.82
CA PRO A 45 3.49 16.03 -5.73
C PRO A 45 2.03 16.49 -5.71
N PRO A 46 1.45 16.83 -4.53
CA PRO A 46 0.06 17.24 -4.45
C PRO A 46 -0.24 18.33 -5.50
N VAL A 47 -1.02 17.96 -6.52
CA VAL A 47 -1.48 18.90 -7.53
C VAL A 47 -2.61 19.71 -6.88
N GLY A 48 -2.25 20.71 -6.08
CA GLY A 48 -3.21 21.56 -5.38
C GLY A 48 -2.66 22.22 -4.12
N GLY A 49 -1.70 23.14 -4.27
CA GLY A 49 -1.63 24.31 -3.39
C GLY A 49 -2.82 25.24 -3.66
N PRO A 50 -3.13 26.22 -2.78
CA PRO A 50 -4.41 26.94 -2.70
C PRO A 50 -4.61 27.98 -3.82
N ASP A 51 -4.22 27.66 -5.05
CA ASP A 51 -4.43 28.51 -6.21
C ASP A 51 -4.72 27.62 -7.42
N ARG A 52 -6.00 27.28 -7.60
CA ARG A 52 -6.55 27.17 -8.94
C ARG A 52 -7.84 27.99 -8.97
N ALA A 53 -7.74 29.03 -9.80
CA ALA A 53 -8.76 30.00 -10.18
C ALA A 53 -10.05 29.38 -10.72
#